data_AF-A0A853FK76-F1
#
_entry.id   AF-A0A853FK76-F1
#
_cell.length_a   1.000
_cell.length_b   1.000
_cell.length_c   1.000
_cell.angle_alpha   90.00
_cell.angle_beta   90.00
_cell.angle_gamma   90.00
#
_symmetry.space_group_name_H-M   'P 1'
#
loop_
_entity.id
_entity.type
_entity.pdbx_description
1 polymer ?
#
loop_
_entity_poly.entity_id
_entity_poly.type
_entity_poly.pdbx_seq_one_letter_code
_entity_poly.pdbx_strand_id
1 'polypeptide(L)'
;MKTLALLATALLAACSQQPKREAWAVVISIAPHANPKWSADEVVVTARTEDGAFGSKQVLATRLNCHVGDAVHGSARGLALTLDERACER
;
A
#
# COMPACT_ATOMS: atom_id res chain seq x y z
N MET A 1 -0.70 -24.55 -53.38
CA MET A 1 -0.76 -24.66 -51.90
C MET A 1 0.64 -24.44 -51.35
N LYS A 2 0.92 -23.27 -50.77
CA LYS A 2 2.20 -22.95 -50.12
C LYS A 2 1.94 -22.04 -48.91
N THR A 3 1.95 -22.68 -47.74
CA THR A 3 2.41 -22.19 -46.44
C THR A 3 2.12 -20.74 -46.06
N LEU A 4 1.06 -20.54 -45.26
CA LEU A 4 0.98 -19.46 -44.29
C LEU A 4 2.01 -19.73 -43.18
N ALA A 5 2.97 -18.82 -43.01
CA ALA A 5 3.78 -18.73 -41.81
C ALA A 5 3.75 -17.28 -41.34
N LEU A 6 2.75 -16.96 -40.53
CA LEU A 6 2.63 -15.67 -39.86
C LEU A 6 2.13 -15.92 -38.44
N LEU A 7 2.85 -15.30 -37.50
CA LEU A 7 2.44 -14.92 -36.14
C LEU A 7 2.57 -16.00 -35.05
N ALA A 8 3.57 -15.82 -34.20
CA ALA A 8 3.37 -15.82 -32.73
C ALA A 8 4.64 -15.36 -31.97
N THR A 9 5.24 -14.23 -32.35
CA THR A 9 6.22 -13.52 -31.50
C THR A 9 5.48 -12.62 -30.50
N ALA A 10 4.74 -13.21 -29.57
CA ALA A 10 4.03 -12.46 -28.51
C ALA A 10 4.21 -13.07 -27.10
N LEU A 11 5.36 -13.68 -26.83
CA LEU A 11 5.68 -14.29 -25.52
C LEU A 11 6.57 -13.43 -24.61
N LEU A 12 6.66 -12.11 -24.82
CA LEU A 12 7.65 -11.26 -24.14
C LEU A 12 7.08 -10.12 -23.26
N ALA A 13 5.93 -10.30 -22.60
CA ALA A 13 5.44 -9.30 -21.65
C ALA A 13 4.67 -9.85 -20.43
N ALA A 14 4.92 -11.09 -20.02
CA ALA A 14 4.23 -11.70 -18.87
C ALA A 14 5.08 -11.73 -17.59
N CYS A 15 5.84 -10.66 -17.32
CA CYS A 15 6.15 -10.26 -15.95
C CYS A 15 5.40 -8.93 -15.72
N SER A 16 4.07 -9.01 -15.70
CA SER A 16 3.22 -7.85 -15.45
C SER A 16 3.42 -7.42 -14.01
N GLN A 17 4.35 -6.49 -13.76
CA GLN A 17 4.29 -5.67 -12.55
C GLN A 17 2.87 -5.12 -12.47
N GLN A 18 2.15 -5.47 -11.40
CA GLN A 18 0.77 -5.00 -11.23
C GLN A 18 0.78 -3.46 -11.31
N PRO A 19 -0.18 -2.85 -12.03
CA PRO A 19 -0.21 -1.41 -12.16
C PRO A 19 -0.41 -0.77 -10.78
N LYS A 20 0.21 0.41 -10.59
CA LYS A 20 -0.08 1.26 -9.44
C LYS A 20 -1.50 1.81 -9.62
N ARG A 21 -2.33 1.71 -8.58
CA ARG A 21 -3.68 2.30 -8.53
C ARG A 21 -3.84 3.12 -7.26
N GLU A 22 -4.66 4.16 -7.32
CA GLU A 22 -5.12 4.85 -6.13
C GLU A 22 -6.07 3.95 -5.35
N ALA A 23 -6.05 4.06 -4.01
CA ALA A 23 -6.86 3.22 -3.16
C ALA A 23 -7.21 3.93 -1.85
N TRP A 24 -8.46 3.73 -1.43
CA TRP A 24 -8.90 4.02 -0.08
C TRP A 24 -8.74 2.77 0.78
N ALA A 25 -8.14 2.94 1.96
CA ALA A 25 -7.89 1.89 2.91
C ALA A 25 -8.47 2.28 4.28
N VAL A 26 -8.84 1.28 5.07
CA VAL A 26 -9.31 1.46 6.44
C VAL A 26 -8.13 1.22 7.38
N VAL A 27 -7.93 2.10 8.35
CA VAL A 27 -6.95 1.89 9.42
C VAL A 27 -7.39 0.72 10.29
N ILE A 28 -6.56 -0.32 10.37
CA ILE A 28 -6.86 -1.55 11.12
C ILE A 28 -6.05 -1.68 12.41
N SER A 29 -4.94 -0.95 12.53
CA SER A 29 -4.18 -0.89 13.78
C SER A 29 -3.37 0.41 13.90
N ILE A 30 -3.21 0.86 15.14
CA ILE A 30 -2.29 1.92 15.54
C ILE A 30 -1.55 1.40 16.77
N ALA A 31 -0.25 1.21 16.67
CA ALA A 31 0.54 0.60 17.74
C ALA A 31 1.89 1.30 17.91
N PRO A 32 2.44 1.38 19.14
CA PRO A 32 3.82 1.76 19.36
C PRO A 32 4.76 0.83 18.60
N HIS A 33 5.89 1.35 18.12
CA HIS A 33 6.86 0.50 17.47
C HIS A 33 7.53 -0.44 18.48
N ALA A 34 7.59 -1.75 18.18
CA ALA A 34 8.12 -2.76 19.10
C ALA A 34 9.67 -2.73 19.24
N ASN A 35 10.37 -2.01 18.36
CA ASN A 35 11.83 -1.90 18.40
C ASN A 35 12.27 -0.78 19.36
N PRO A 36 12.98 -1.09 20.46
CA PRO A 36 13.44 -0.09 21.42
C PRO A 36 14.51 0.87 20.89
N LYS A 37 15.06 0.61 19.69
CA LYS A 37 16.00 1.52 19.01
C LYS A 37 15.29 2.65 18.23
N TRP A 38 13.97 2.61 18.10
CA TRP A 38 13.21 3.61 17.36
C TRP A 38 12.67 4.67 18.31
N SER A 39 12.30 5.82 17.75
CA SER A 39 11.75 6.93 18.54
C SER A 39 10.52 6.45 19.31
N ALA A 40 10.54 6.59 20.63
CA ALA A 40 9.40 6.25 21.48
C ALA A 40 8.15 7.10 21.17
N ASP A 41 8.35 8.20 20.44
CA ASP A 41 7.30 9.15 20.07
C ASP A 41 6.62 8.82 18.74
N GLU A 42 6.97 7.70 18.09
CA GLU A 42 6.36 7.26 16.83
C GLU A 42 5.45 6.05 17.02
N VAL A 43 4.31 6.09 16.34
CA VAL A 43 3.37 4.97 16.22
C VAL A 43 3.34 4.47 14.79
N VAL A 44 3.08 3.19 14.62
CA VAL A 44 2.81 2.57 13.33
C VAL A 44 1.32 2.52 13.10
N VAL A 45 0.87 3.19 12.04
CA VAL A 45 -0.47 3.06 11.50
C VAL A 45 -0.45 1.99 10.42
N THR A 46 -1.31 0.98 10.53
CA THR A 46 -1.52 -0.03 9.49
C THR A 46 -2.90 0.11 8.90
N ALA A 47 -3.01 0.07 7.58
CA ALA A 47 -4.28 0.15 6.88
C ALA A 47 -4.42 -0.97 5.84
N ARG A 48 -5.68 -1.28 5.51
CA ARG A 48 -6.03 -2.31 4.55
C ARG A 48 -7.16 -1.85 3.63
N THR A 49 -7.02 -2.10 2.34
CA THR A 49 -8.07 -1.89 1.34
C THR A 49 -9.08 -3.04 1.36
N GLU A 50 -10.24 -2.84 0.74
CA GLU A 50 -11.28 -3.88 0.62
C GLU A 50 -10.77 -5.12 -0.14
N ASP A 51 -9.98 -4.92 -1.20
CA ASP A 51 -9.37 -5.99 -2.00
C ASP A 51 -8.14 -6.65 -1.32
N GLY A 52 -7.84 -6.24 -0.09
CA GLY A 52 -6.88 -6.90 0.78
C GLY A 52 -5.44 -6.41 0.67
N ALA A 53 -5.15 -5.38 -0.13
CA ALA A 53 -3.85 -4.72 -0.08
C ALA A 53 -3.64 -4.07 1.29
N PHE A 54 -2.41 -4.14 1.81
CA PHE A 54 -2.08 -3.70 3.16
C PHE A 54 -0.74 -2.98 3.19
N GLY A 55 -0.60 -2.07 4.16
CA GLY A 55 0.56 -1.23 4.28
C GLY A 55 0.58 -0.51 5.61
N SER A 56 1.76 -0.03 6.00
CA SER A 56 1.94 0.70 7.23
C SER A 56 2.79 1.95 7.04
N LYS A 57 2.60 2.91 7.93
CA LYS A 57 3.31 4.19 7.96
C LYS A 57 3.60 4.56 9.40
N GLN A 58 4.78 5.12 9.63
CA GLN A 58 5.16 5.70 10.91
C GLN A 58 4.65 7.14 11.00
N VAL A 59 4.09 7.49 12.14
CA VAL A 59 3.55 8.83 12.42
C VAL A 59 3.97 9.22 13.83
N LEU A 60 4.44 10.46 14.01
CA LEU A 60 4.67 11.01 15.35
C LEU A 60 3.35 11.02 16.13
N ALA A 61 3.35 10.46 17.33
CA ALA A 61 2.17 10.38 18.20
C ALA A 61 1.55 11.78 18.45
N THR A 62 2.38 12.81 18.52
CA THR A 62 1.94 14.22 18.68
C THR A 62 1.23 14.80 17.46
N ARG A 63 1.41 14.19 16.27
CA ARG A 63 0.81 14.61 14.99
C ARG A 63 -0.28 13.65 14.50
N LEU A 64 -0.49 12.52 15.17
CA LEU A 64 -1.50 11.54 14.80
C LEU A 64 -2.90 12.19 14.79
N ASN A 65 -3.63 12.00 13.70
CA ASN A 65 -4.98 12.56 13.51
C ASN A 65 -5.97 11.55 12.90
N CYS A 66 -5.74 10.25 13.09
CA CYS A 66 -6.66 9.20 12.68
C CYS A 66 -6.84 8.17 13.80
N HIS A 67 -7.90 7.38 13.69
CA HIS A 67 -8.28 6.29 14.58
C HIS A 67 -8.44 4.99 13.79
N VAL A 68 -8.45 3.87 14.51
CA VAL A 68 -8.83 2.57 13.92
C VAL A 68 -10.26 2.67 13.39
N GLY A 69 -10.48 2.26 12.15
CA GLY A 69 -11.75 2.39 11.43
C GLY A 69 -11.80 3.58 10.47
N ASP A 70 -10.88 4.55 10.58
CA ASP A 70 -10.87 5.70 9.68
C ASP A 70 -10.41 5.31 8.27
N ALA A 71 -11.00 5.96 7.26
CA ALA A 71 -10.59 5.82 5.87
C ALA A 71 -9.42 6.76 5.56
N VAL A 72 -8.37 6.22 4.95
CA VAL A 72 -7.17 6.93 4.54
C VAL A 72 -6.84 6.65 3.08
N HIS A 73 -6.26 7.64 2.41
CA HIS A 73 -5.88 7.54 1.01
C HIS A 73 -4.43 7.06 0.85
N GLY A 74 -4.18 6.40 -0.28
CA GLY A 74 -2.89 5.87 -0.64
C GLY A 74 -2.88 5.31 -2.05
N SER A 75 -1.84 4.53 -2.33
CA SER A 75 -1.68 3.86 -3.60
C SER A 75 -1.27 2.41 -3.41
N ALA A 76 -1.92 1.52 -4.15
CA ALA A 76 -1.69 0.09 -4.08
C ALA A 76 -0.99 -0.41 -5.36
N ARG A 77 -0.04 -1.32 -5.19
CA ARG A 77 0.61 -2.09 -6.26
C ARG A 77 0.54 -3.56 -5.89
N GLY A 78 -0.42 -4.27 -6.48
CA GLY A 78 -0.78 -5.61 -5.99
C GLY A 78 -1.35 -5.55 -4.58
N LEU A 79 -0.79 -6.36 -3.69
CA LEU A 79 -1.14 -6.43 -2.25
C LEU A 79 -0.37 -5.41 -1.40
N ALA A 80 0.63 -4.73 -1.94
CA ALA A 80 1.35 -3.68 -1.22
C ALA A 80 0.57 -2.36 -1.31
N LEU A 81 0.28 -1.77 -0.16
CA LEU A 81 -0.30 -0.43 -0.04
C LEU A 81 0.78 0.53 0.47
N THR A 82 0.88 1.69 -0.17
CA THR A 82 1.66 2.83 0.31
C THR A 82 0.67 3.93 0.66
N LEU A 83 0.60 4.27 1.94
CA LEU A 83 -0.21 5.38 2.42
C LEU A 83 0.36 6.72 1.94
N ASP A 84 -0.51 7.69 1.70
CA ASP A 84 -0.07 9.02 1.30
C ASP A 84 0.84 9.66 2.36
N GLU A 85 1.73 10.55 1.93
CA GLU A 85 2.72 11.20 2.79
C GLU A 85 2.07 11.93 3.98
N ARG A 86 0.84 12.43 3.84
CA ARG A 86 0.09 13.11 4.90
C ARG A 86 -1.03 12.27 5.52
N ALA A 87 -1.19 11.01 5.12
CA ALA A 87 -2.17 10.14 5.73
C ALA A 87 -1.93 10.03 7.24
N CYS A 88 -3.00 10.20 8.03
CA CYS A 88 -3.00 10.18 9.49
C CYS A 88 -2.20 11.28 10.21
N GLU A 89 -1.69 12.29 9.48
CA GLU A 89 -1.02 13.44 10.08
C GLU A 89 -1.95 14.66 10.13
N ARG A 90 -1.86 15.44 11.20
CA ARG A 90 -2.50 16.76 11.34
C ARG A 90 -1.76 17.84 10.55
#